data_AF-A0A2G2ABD9-F1
#
_entry.id   AF-A0A2G2ABD9-F1
#
_cell.length_a   1.000
_cell.length_b   1.000
_cell.length_c   1.000
_cell.angle_alpha   90.00
_cell.angle_beta   90.00
_cell.angle_gamma   90.00
#
_symmetry.space_group_name_H-M   'P 1'
#
loop_
_entity.id
_entity.type
_entity.pdbx_description
1 polymer ?
#
loop_
_entity_poly.entity_id
_entity_poly.type
_entity_poly.pdbx_seq_one_letter_code
_entity_poly.pdbx_strand_id
1 'polypeptide(L)'
;MDETTSLKHASMKDLPLELVQAILRSAVNGRSVGLEEAIRTLDCDAHHADRVLRQMAEAGYLEPANILDGLFYWQLPPNGTRLAMEPKRKRIGRDKVQAIVSEIRARAQVINSDPNRLQRITLRLFGSALEKRDDYGDVDVSIAYMRRQLSDIERERIENALKARQSKSDRQTFHGRLMGAERQDTREIMAFLKKGLPHLSLMNDDPMDLGTPYRWLVNHEVKPDRPVDVPRDIVRPNAPSILDQHPRKPLPPITLIEARHRAVSAKTKVAIDDLHIGLEIAAALEEQMWSPKVTRKGDFIANDIRSEKRVKFAGFQHLCPIWKQELGGVAMLKEALDWCDEHKVWVRDLFPRVSIQRSDRMHVIRLGLGDDLIYFNIGGKSTTGSLLPRNRTRVSKIDLAGAYAVGRALSKMYDEARCAKMPWFSAEILLPLVEVEKLPEFPRLLKVGEFHENAFCGLREVELY
;
A
#
# COMPACT_ATOMS: atom_id res chain seq x y z
N MET A 1 34.60 11.18 18.06
CA MET A 1 33.32 11.88 18.30
C MET A 1 32.44 11.43 17.17
N ASP A 2 31.63 10.40 17.42
CA ASP A 2 30.90 9.70 16.37
C ASP A 2 29.79 10.57 15.77
N GLU A 3 29.76 10.55 14.45
CA GLU A 3 28.76 11.15 13.59
C GLU A 3 27.38 10.55 13.89
N THR A 4 26.58 11.24 14.69
CA THR A 4 25.12 11.06 14.65
C THR A 4 24.61 11.67 13.35
N THR A 5 24.77 10.93 12.25
CA THR A 5 23.96 11.10 11.06
C THR A 5 22.51 10.90 11.50
N SER A 6 21.79 12.00 11.73
CA SER A 6 20.36 11.97 12.05
C SER A 6 19.62 11.35 10.87
N LEU A 7 19.37 10.04 10.94
CA LEU A 7 18.55 9.33 9.97
C LEU A 7 17.17 9.99 9.95
N LYS A 8 16.65 10.27 8.74
CA LYS A 8 15.34 10.89 8.50
C LYS A 8 14.19 10.11 9.16
N HIS A 9 14.43 8.83 9.44
CA HIS A 9 13.51 7.82 9.96
C HIS A 9 14.24 6.92 10.97
N ALA A 10 13.56 6.54 12.05
CA ALA A 10 14.09 5.59 13.02
C ALA A 10 14.30 4.20 12.39
N SER A 11 15.46 3.58 12.63
CA SER A 11 15.74 2.22 12.17
C SER A 11 14.92 1.19 12.93
N MET A 12 14.33 0.23 12.22
CA MET A 12 13.76 -1.00 12.80
C MET A 12 14.86 -2.06 12.89
N LYS A 13 14.91 -2.82 14.00
CA LYS A 13 15.96 -3.84 14.19
C LYS A 13 15.88 -5.00 13.19
N ASP A 14 14.65 -5.40 12.84
CA ASP A 14 14.42 -6.70 12.17
C ASP A 14 13.65 -6.59 10.85
N LEU A 15 13.38 -5.38 10.35
CA LEU A 15 12.58 -5.20 9.13
C LEU A 15 13.13 -4.11 8.21
N PRO A 16 13.37 -4.42 6.91
CA PRO A 16 13.69 -3.41 5.90
C PRO A 16 12.63 -2.31 5.83
N LEU A 17 13.08 -1.06 5.66
CA LEU A 17 12.20 0.10 5.62
C LEU A 17 11.20 0.02 4.46
N GLU A 18 11.53 -0.71 3.40
CA GLU A 18 10.64 -0.96 2.26
C GLU A 18 9.40 -1.77 2.64
N LEU A 19 9.54 -2.75 3.52
CA LEU A 19 8.42 -3.55 4.01
C LEU A 19 7.56 -2.74 4.99
N VAL A 20 8.19 -1.94 5.86
CA VAL A 20 7.50 -0.95 6.70
C VAL A 20 6.66 -0.01 5.83
N GLN A 21 7.26 0.57 4.77
CA GLN A 21 6.55 1.43 3.83
C GLN A 21 5.40 0.71 3.12
N ALA A 22 5.56 -0.56 2.75
CA ALA A 22 4.52 -1.34 2.09
C ALA A 22 3.30 -1.53 3.01
N ILE A 23 3.51 -1.90 4.27
CA ILE A 23 2.46 -2.01 5.30
C ILE A 23 1.79 -0.65 5.54
N LEU A 24 2.55 0.43 5.62
CA LEU A 24 1.96 1.77 5.83
C LEU A 24 1.17 2.25 4.60
N ARG A 25 1.57 1.86 3.39
CA ARG A 25 0.89 2.25 2.14
C ARG A 25 -0.46 1.58 1.96
N SER A 26 -0.65 0.35 2.45
CA SER A 26 -1.98 -0.28 2.42
C SER A 26 -3.00 0.51 3.26
N ALA A 27 -2.53 1.26 4.26
CA ALA A 27 -3.37 2.09 5.13
C ALA A 27 -3.73 3.47 4.55
N VAL A 28 -3.08 3.96 3.50
CA VAL A 28 -3.20 5.38 3.09
C VAL A 28 -4.63 5.76 2.68
N ASN A 29 -5.43 4.81 2.20
CA ASN A 29 -6.83 5.05 1.83
C ASN A 29 -7.84 4.86 2.99
N GLY A 30 -7.45 4.18 4.07
CA GLY A 30 -8.32 3.88 5.24
C GLY A 30 -7.87 4.50 6.56
N ARG A 31 -6.63 5.03 6.63
CA ARG A 31 -5.91 5.52 7.82
C ARG A 31 -5.74 4.49 8.95
N SER A 32 -5.95 3.20 8.68
CA SER A 32 -5.81 2.11 9.64
C SER A 32 -4.92 0.98 9.11
N VAL A 33 -4.15 0.37 10.01
CA VAL A 33 -3.37 -0.86 9.79
C VAL A 33 -3.84 -1.88 10.82
N GLY A 34 -4.32 -3.02 10.35
CA GLY A 34 -4.64 -4.18 11.16
C GLY A 34 -3.61 -5.30 11.00
N LEU A 35 -3.92 -6.47 11.57
CA LEU A 35 -3.11 -7.68 11.39
C LEU A 35 -3.17 -8.14 9.94
N GLU A 36 -4.31 -7.95 9.27
CA GLU A 36 -4.53 -8.39 7.90
C GLU A 36 -3.47 -7.82 6.94
N GLU A 37 -3.21 -6.51 7.01
CA GLU A 37 -2.22 -5.85 6.15
C GLU A 37 -0.80 -6.37 6.38
N ALA A 38 -0.40 -6.56 7.65
CA ALA A 38 0.91 -7.06 8.00
C ALA A 38 1.10 -8.52 7.57
N ILE A 39 0.11 -9.39 7.82
CA ILE A 39 0.12 -10.79 7.39
C ILE A 39 0.24 -10.89 5.86
N ARG A 40 -0.55 -10.10 5.12
CA ARG A 40 -0.52 -10.09 3.65
C ARG A 40 0.82 -9.58 3.10
N THR A 41 1.41 -8.59 3.73
CA THR A 41 2.66 -7.97 3.24
C THR A 41 3.89 -8.81 3.56
N LEU A 42 3.88 -9.50 4.69
CA LEU A 42 5.02 -10.26 5.20
C LEU A 42 4.89 -11.77 4.99
N ASP A 43 3.73 -12.25 4.52
CA ASP A 43 3.43 -13.68 4.36
C ASP A 43 3.68 -14.50 5.65
N CYS A 44 3.38 -13.90 6.81
CA CYS A 44 3.67 -14.45 8.14
C CYS A 44 2.41 -14.84 8.93
N ASP A 45 2.57 -15.35 10.15
CA ASP A 45 1.45 -15.61 11.06
C ASP A 45 1.07 -14.37 11.89
N ALA A 46 -0.09 -14.42 12.57
CA ALA A 46 -0.60 -13.32 13.38
C ALA A 46 0.36 -12.90 14.51
N HIS A 47 1.09 -13.84 15.12
CA HIS A 47 2.04 -13.50 16.19
C HIS A 47 3.25 -12.73 15.65
N HIS A 48 3.78 -13.13 14.49
CA HIS A 48 4.86 -12.40 13.85
C HIS A 48 4.39 -11.02 13.37
N ALA A 49 3.22 -10.95 12.75
CA ALA A 49 2.61 -9.69 12.32
C ALA A 49 2.41 -8.73 13.49
N ASP A 50 1.85 -9.19 14.61
CA ASP A 50 1.67 -8.39 15.83
C ASP A 50 3.01 -7.84 16.36
N ARG A 51 4.04 -8.70 16.45
CA ARG A 51 5.38 -8.26 16.88
C ARG A 51 5.92 -7.13 16.00
N VAL A 52 5.78 -7.26 14.68
CA VAL A 52 6.23 -6.22 13.73
C VAL A 52 5.43 -4.92 13.91
N LEU A 53 4.10 -5.01 14.04
CA LEU A 53 3.26 -3.82 14.23
C LEU A 53 3.58 -3.10 15.55
N ARG A 54 3.85 -3.84 16.63
CA ARG A 54 4.29 -3.26 17.90
C ARG A 54 5.65 -2.58 17.78
N GLN A 55 6.63 -3.20 17.09
CA GLN A 55 7.92 -2.56 16.81
C GLN A 55 7.75 -1.27 15.98
N MET A 56 6.86 -1.28 14.97
CA MET A 56 6.53 -0.08 14.19
C MET A 56 5.91 1.02 15.07
N ALA A 57 5.08 0.65 16.05
CA ALA A 57 4.49 1.58 17.01
C ALA A 57 5.54 2.15 17.99
N GLU A 58 6.47 1.32 18.48
CA GLU A 58 7.62 1.74 19.31
C GLU A 58 8.52 2.73 18.55
N ALA A 59 8.70 2.52 17.24
CA ALA A 59 9.42 3.43 16.35
C ALA A 59 8.62 4.71 15.99
N GLY A 60 7.36 4.82 16.40
CA GLY A 60 6.50 5.98 16.15
C GLY A 60 5.91 6.06 14.74
N TYR A 61 5.84 4.92 14.02
CA TYR A 61 5.18 4.85 12.72
C TYR A 61 3.69 4.49 12.81
N LEU A 62 3.25 4.00 13.96
CA LEU A 62 1.88 3.61 14.26
C LEU A 62 1.49 4.07 15.66
N GLU A 63 0.20 4.28 15.88
CA GLU A 63 -0.36 4.54 17.20
C GLU A 63 -1.66 3.74 17.40
N PRO A 64 -2.03 3.42 18.66
CA PRO A 64 -3.33 2.85 18.95
C PRO A 64 -4.45 3.78 18.47
N ALA A 65 -5.35 3.24 17.65
CA ALA A 65 -6.52 3.99 17.20
C ALA A 65 -7.50 4.22 18.36
N ASN A 66 -8.25 5.33 18.28
CA ASN A 66 -9.32 5.59 19.24
C ASN A 66 -10.59 4.87 18.77
N ILE A 67 -10.83 3.68 19.32
CA ILE A 67 -11.89 2.77 18.85
C ILE A 67 -12.99 2.72 19.90
N LEU A 68 -14.23 2.92 19.45
CA LEU A 68 -15.42 2.73 20.26
C LEU A 68 -16.14 1.47 19.81
N ASP A 69 -16.02 0.39 20.59
CA ASP A 69 -16.77 -0.85 20.39
C ASP A 69 -16.51 -1.55 19.03
N GLY A 70 -15.25 -1.92 18.79
CA GLY A 70 -14.81 -2.55 17.54
C GLY A 70 -13.52 -3.36 17.69
N LEU A 71 -13.08 -4.02 16.62
CA LEU A 71 -11.78 -4.69 16.58
C LEU A 71 -10.65 -3.67 16.65
N PHE A 72 -9.60 -4.00 17.41
CA PHE A 72 -8.40 -3.19 17.52
C PHE A 72 -7.68 -3.05 16.17
N TYR A 73 -7.25 -1.83 15.87
CA TYR A 73 -6.37 -1.52 14.75
C TYR A 73 -5.43 -0.36 15.13
N TRP A 74 -4.34 -0.25 14.39
CA TRP A 74 -3.39 0.85 14.47
C TRP A 74 -3.79 1.98 13.53
N GLN A 75 -3.54 3.22 13.90
CA GLN A 75 -3.68 4.38 13.03
C GLN A 75 -2.32 4.97 12.68
N LEU A 76 -2.24 5.67 11.55
CA LEU A 76 -1.01 6.34 11.12
C LEU A 76 -0.89 7.72 11.80
N PRO A 77 0.12 7.94 12.68
CA PRO A 77 0.52 9.28 13.10
C PRO A 77 1.16 10.05 11.92
N PRO A 78 1.45 11.35 12.08
CA PRO A 78 2.11 12.16 11.05
C PRO A 78 3.41 11.54 10.53
N ASN A 79 4.23 10.96 11.41
CA ASN A 79 5.49 10.31 11.01
C ASN A 79 5.25 9.06 10.13
N GLY A 80 4.28 8.22 10.49
CA GLY A 80 3.86 7.06 9.67
C GLY A 80 3.29 7.49 8.31
N THR A 81 2.49 8.55 8.29
CA THR A 81 1.94 9.13 7.05
C THR A 81 3.05 9.62 6.12
N ARG A 82 4.04 10.33 6.69
CA ARG A 82 5.20 10.83 5.95
C ARG A 82 5.99 9.69 5.30
N LEU A 83 6.27 8.63 6.05
CA LEU A 83 6.99 7.47 5.52
C LEU A 83 6.19 6.73 4.44
N ALA A 84 4.87 6.58 4.61
CA ALA A 84 4.00 5.95 3.63
C ALA A 84 3.99 6.69 2.27
N MET A 85 3.93 8.02 2.33
CA MET A 85 3.84 8.90 1.17
C MET A 85 5.19 9.21 0.52
N GLU A 86 6.30 8.85 1.16
CA GLU A 86 7.63 9.13 0.64
C GLU A 86 7.84 8.38 -0.69
N PRO A 87 8.06 9.10 -1.80
CA PRO A 87 8.20 8.48 -3.10
C PRO A 87 9.57 7.79 -3.22
N LYS A 88 9.60 6.59 -3.80
CA LYS A 88 10.85 5.88 -4.18
C LYS A 88 11.51 6.58 -5.38
N ARG A 89 12.07 7.77 -5.18
CA ARG A 89 12.79 8.52 -6.22
C ARG A 89 14.29 8.26 -6.09
N LYS A 90 14.98 8.25 -7.25
CA LYS A 90 16.45 8.25 -7.27
C LYS A 90 16.94 9.48 -6.53
N ARG A 91 17.97 9.31 -5.68
CA ARG A 91 18.60 10.42 -5.00
C ARG A 91 19.26 11.37 -6.00
N ILE A 92 19.35 12.64 -5.63
CA ILE A 92 19.84 13.74 -6.44
C ILE A 92 21.04 14.40 -5.76
N GLY A 93 21.99 14.88 -6.55
CA GLY A 93 23.12 15.66 -6.04
C GLY A 93 22.74 17.08 -5.64
N ARG A 94 23.65 17.75 -4.92
CA ARG A 94 23.48 19.12 -4.42
C ARG A 94 23.14 20.13 -5.51
N ASP A 95 23.74 20.01 -6.70
CA ASP A 95 23.51 20.94 -7.81
C ASP A 95 22.05 20.94 -8.26
N LYS A 96 21.44 19.75 -8.33
CA LYS A 96 20.03 19.60 -8.68
C LYS A 96 19.11 20.15 -7.60
N VAL A 97 19.47 20.00 -6.32
CA VAL A 97 18.76 20.65 -5.20
C VAL A 97 18.79 22.17 -5.36
N GLN A 98 19.96 22.75 -5.63
CA GLN A 98 20.10 24.20 -5.81
C GLN A 98 19.32 24.71 -7.03
N ALA A 99 19.32 23.95 -8.13
CA ALA A 99 18.52 24.28 -9.32
C ALA A 99 17.02 24.31 -8.99
N ILE A 100 16.51 23.31 -8.26
CA ILE A 100 15.10 23.27 -7.83
C ILE A 100 14.76 24.46 -6.91
N VAL A 101 15.63 24.78 -5.94
CA VAL A 101 15.42 25.89 -5.02
C VAL A 101 15.41 27.24 -5.74
N SER A 102 16.32 27.44 -6.70
CA SER A 102 16.36 28.66 -7.51
C SER A 102 15.13 28.80 -8.40
N GLU A 103 14.74 27.71 -9.06
CA GLU A 103 13.55 27.68 -9.94
C GLU A 103 12.26 27.95 -9.17
N ILE A 104 12.06 27.32 -8.01
CA ILE A 104 10.85 27.55 -7.23
C ILE A 104 10.78 28.97 -6.68
N ARG A 105 11.92 29.55 -6.28
CA ARG A 105 12.00 30.95 -5.85
C ARG A 105 11.59 31.89 -6.98
N ALA A 106 12.10 31.68 -8.19
CA ALA A 106 11.73 32.48 -9.36
C ALA A 106 10.24 32.38 -9.68
N ARG A 107 9.67 31.17 -9.64
CA ARG A 107 8.22 30.97 -9.88
C ARG A 107 7.35 31.63 -8.82
N ALA A 108 7.77 31.58 -7.56
CA ALA A 108 7.06 32.25 -6.49
C ALA A 108 7.07 33.78 -6.63
N GLN A 109 8.17 34.35 -7.13
CA GLN A 109 8.23 35.78 -7.47
C GLN A 109 7.26 36.16 -8.60
N VAL A 110 7.13 35.30 -9.62
CA VAL A 110 6.13 35.49 -10.69
C VAL A 110 4.71 35.45 -10.12
N ILE A 111 4.39 34.47 -9.27
CA ILE A 111 3.08 34.37 -8.61
C ILE A 111 2.78 35.60 -7.75
N ASN A 112 3.74 36.04 -6.94
CA ASN A 112 3.55 37.17 -6.04
C ASN A 112 3.50 38.52 -6.76
N SER A 113 4.05 38.61 -7.96
CA SER A 113 3.98 39.81 -8.81
C SER A 113 2.73 39.86 -9.70
N ASP A 114 2.00 38.75 -9.84
CA ASP A 114 0.83 38.68 -10.73
C ASP A 114 -0.36 39.47 -10.14
N PRO A 115 -0.83 40.55 -10.80
CA PRO A 115 -1.94 41.35 -10.31
C PRO A 115 -3.29 40.62 -10.39
N ASN A 116 -3.38 39.53 -11.17
CA ASN A 116 -4.62 38.78 -11.41
C ASN A 116 -4.78 37.56 -10.49
N ARG A 117 -4.06 37.52 -9.37
CA ARG A 117 -4.19 36.50 -8.33
C ARG A 117 -4.99 37.01 -7.14
N LEU A 118 -5.74 36.12 -6.50
CA LEU A 118 -6.40 36.39 -5.21
C LEU A 118 -5.44 36.18 -4.04
N GLN A 119 -4.42 35.33 -4.25
CA GLN A 119 -3.51 34.88 -3.21
C GLN A 119 -2.05 35.24 -3.51
N ARG A 120 -1.32 35.58 -2.46
CA ARG A 120 0.15 35.60 -2.40
C ARG A 120 0.63 34.37 -1.68
N ILE A 121 1.87 33.98 -1.93
CA ILE A 121 2.46 32.81 -1.28
C ILE A 121 3.72 33.18 -0.51
N THR A 122 3.98 32.43 0.55
CA THR A 122 5.29 32.37 1.18
C THR A 122 5.85 30.97 1.03
N LEU A 123 7.19 30.88 0.97
CA LEU A 123 7.91 29.62 0.84
C LEU A 123 9.02 29.52 1.88
N ARG A 124 9.08 28.38 2.57
CA ARG A 124 10.14 28.05 3.53
C ARG A 124 10.75 26.71 3.17
N LEU A 125 12.06 26.66 2.95
CA LEU A 125 12.83 25.45 2.73
C LEU A 125 13.13 24.79 4.06
N PHE A 126 12.93 23.48 4.19
CA PHE A 126 13.27 22.73 5.39
C PHE A 126 13.81 21.34 5.02
N GLY A 127 14.10 20.53 6.05
CA GLY A 127 14.55 19.16 5.88
C GLY A 127 15.97 19.03 5.32
N SER A 128 16.23 17.90 4.66
CA SER A 128 17.60 17.49 4.28
C SER A 128 18.33 18.50 3.39
N ALA A 129 17.60 19.29 2.59
CA ALA A 129 18.18 20.30 1.70
C ALA A 129 18.93 21.43 2.45
N LEU A 130 18.69 21.62 3.75
CA LEU A 130 19.45 22.57 4.58
C LEU A 130 20.83 22.06 4.97
N GLU A 131 21.02 20.75 5.00
CA GLU A 131 22.25 20.11 5.45
C GLU A 131 23.21 19.84 4.29
N LYS A 132 24.49 19.69 4.62
CA LYS A 132 25.51 19.22 3.67
C LYS A 132 25.49 17.69 3.67
N ARG A 133 25.08 17.10 2.55
CA ARG A 133 24.99 15.65 2.33
C ARG A 133 25.49 15.33 0.93
N ASP A 134 25.97 14.11 0.73
CA ASP A 134 26.46 13.65 -0.57
C ASP A 134 25.30 13.52 -1.58
N ASP A 135 24.13 13.11 -1.10
CA ASP A 135 22.92 13.01 -1.88
C ASP A 135 21.64 13.37 -1.11
N TYR A 136 20.57 13.63 -1.86
CA TYR A 136 19.30 14.13 -1.35
C TYR A 136 18.14 13.35 -1.98
N GLY A 137 17.07 13.05 -1.22
CA GLY A 137 15.87 12.42 -1.80
C GLY A 137 15.01 13.43 -2.57
N ASP A 138 14.66 14.50 -1.87
CA ASP A 138 13.74 15.54 -2.30
C ASP A 138 14.12 16.91 -1.70
N VAL A 139 13.43 17.95 -2.20
CA VAL A 139 13.52 19.32 -1.70
C VAL A 139 12.20 19.63 -1.01
N ASP A 140 12.21 19.68 0.33
CA ASP A 140 11.03 19.94 1.15
C ASP A 140 10.80 21.45 1.31
N VAL A 141 9.65 21.92 0.80
CA VAL A 141 9.26 23.33 0.87
C VAL A 141 7.85 23.45 1.44
N SER A 142 7.71 24.26 2.49
CA SER A 142 6.42 24.65 3.05
C SER A 142 5.87 25.81 2.25
N ILE A 143 4.59 25.76 1.91
CA ILE A 143 3.85 26.83 1.24
C ILE A 143 2.69 27.30 2.10
N ALA A 144 2.61 28.62 2.32
CA ALA A 144 1.44 29.25 2.92
C ALA A 144 0.81 30.23 1.94
N TYR A 145 -0.52 30.23 1.87
CA TYR A 145 -1.31 31.11 1.03
C TYR A 145 -1.87 32.27 1.84
N MET A 146 -1.73 33.48 1.32
CA MET A 146 -2.19 34.70 1.96
C MET A 146 -3.16 35.41 1.05
N ARG A 147 -4.39 35.62 1.54
CA ARG A 147 -5.42 36.34 0.78
C ARG A 147 -5.04 37.81 0.65
N ARG A 148 -5.12 38.35 -0.56
CA ARG A 148 -4.85 39.77 -0.81
C ARG A 148 -5.98 40.66 -0.29
N GLN A 149 -5.60 41.81 0.24
CA GLN A 149 -6.54 42.90 0.50
C GLN A 149 -6.74 43.67 -0.81
N LEU A 150 -7.88 43.40 -1.45
CA LEU A 150 -8.27 43.97 -2.74
C LEU A 150 -9.52 44.82 -2.55
N SER A 151 -9.69 45.84 -3.40
CA SER A 151 -10.98 46.51 -3.53
C SER A 151 -12.04 45.52 -4.04
N ASP A 152 -13.32 45.78 -3.74
CA ASP A 152 -14.40 44.86 -4.15
C ASP A 152 -14.47 44.69 -5.67
N ILE A 153 -14.24 45.77 -6.42
CA ILE A 153 -14.23 45.77 -7.89
C ILE A 153 -13.12 44.87 -8.44
N GLU A 154 -11.90 45.00 -7.90
CA GLU A 154 -10.77 44.18 -8.35
C GLU A 154 -10.94 42.71 -7.97
N ARG A 155 -11.45 42.46 -6.76
CA ARG A 155 -11.73 41.11 -6.28
C ARG A 155 -12.76 40.43 -7.19
N GLU A 156 -13.87 41.08 -7.47
CA GLU A 156 -14.93 40.52 -8.32
C GLU A 156 -14.42 40.23 -9.74
N ARG A 157 -13.65 41.15 -10.33
CA ARG A 157 -13.01 40.96 -11.64
C ARG A 157 -12.15 39.70 -11.68
N ILE A 158 -11.28 39.51 -10.67
CA ILE A 158 -10.37 38.36 -10.60
C ILE A 158 -11.14 37.07 -10.32
N GLU A 159 -12.10 37.10 -9.38
CA GLU A 159 -12.92 35.94 -9.06
C GLU A 159 -13.71 35.44 -10.27
N ASN A 160 -14.28 36.33 -11.07
CA ASN A 160 -15.03 35.97 -12.27
C ASN A 160 -14.11 35.32 -13.32
N ALA A 161 -12.91 35.86 -13.52
CA ALA A 161 -11.92 35.27 -14.42
C ALA A 161 -11.48 33.85 -13.98
N LEU A 162 -11.32 33.63 -12.67
CA LEU A 162 -10.98 32.31 -12.11
C LEU A 162 -12.15 31.33 -12.19
N LYS A 163 -13.36 31.76 -11.81
CA LYS A 163 -14.58 30.95 -11.92
C LYS A 163 -14.81 30.48 -13.36
N ALA A 164 -14.54 31.33 -14.36
CA ALA A 164 -14.65 30.96 -15.78
C ALA A 164 -13.79 29.75 -16.17
N ARG A 165 -12.61 29.58 -15.56
CA ARG A 165 -11.69 28.45 -15.78
C ARG A 165 -11.91 27.25 -14.86
N GLN A 166 -12.80 27.37 -13.88
CA GLN A 166 -13.13 26.29 -12.95
C GLN A 166 -13.82 25.13 -13.68
N SER A 167 -13.39 23.90 -13.39
CA SER A 167 -13.99 22.69 -13.97
C SER A 167 -15.47 22.51 -13.59
N LYS A 168 -16.24 21.88 -14.48
CA LYS A 168 -17.67 21.58 -14.26
C LYS A 168 -17.92 20.71 -13.02
N SER A 169 -17.06 19.72 -12.74
CA SER A 169 -17.24 18.84 -11.57
C SER A 169 -17.02 19.59 -10.25
N ASP A 170 -16.02 20.48 -10.18
CA ASP A 170 -15.74 21.24 -8.96
C ASP A 170 -16.90 22.19 -8.62
N ARG A 171 -17.50 22.84 -9.64
CA ARG A 171 -18.68 23.70 -9.48
C ARG A 171 -19.90 22.99 -8.89
N GLN A 172 -20.00 21.66 -8.99
CA GLN A 172 -21.13 20.91 -8.43
C GLN A 172 -20.99 20.68 -6.92
N THR A 173 -19.77 20.73 -6.38
CA THR A 173 -19.51 20.55 -4.95
C THR A 173 -19.96 21.77 -4.14
N PHE A 174 -20.35 21.58 -2.87
CA PHE A 174 -20.71 22.68 -1.97
C PHE A 174 -19.57 23.70 -1.83
N HIS A 175 -18.33 23.21 -1.67
CA HIS A 175 -17.15 24.04 -1.52
C HIS A 175 -16.75 24.75 -2.82
N GLY A 176 -16.95 24.12 -3.98
CA GLY A 176 -16.67 24.73 -5.27
C GLY A 176 -17.70 25.80 -5.67
N ARG A 177 -18.90 25.79 -5.09
CA ARG A 177 -19.88 26.88 -5.20
C ARG A 177 -19.52 28.08 -4.33
N LEU A 178 -19.09 27.83 -3.08
CA LEU A 178 -18.80 28.89 -2.10
C LEU A 178 -17.40 29.51 -2.29
N MET A 179 -16.38 28.71 -2.55
CA MET A 179 -14.95 29.09 -2.57
C MET A 179 -14.27 28.72 -3.90
N GLY A 180 -15.03 28.65 -4.99
CA GLY A 180 -14.57 28.14 -6.28
C GLY A 180 -13.38 28.91 -6.87
N ALA A 181 -13.41 30.25 -6.79
CA ALA A 181 -12.33 31.09 -7.30
C ALA A 181 -11.03 30.89 -6.53
N GLU A 182 -11.07 30.89 -5.20
CA GLU A 182 -9.88 30.69 -4.35
C GLU A 182 -9.27 29.30 -4.56
N ARG A 183 -10.10 28.25 -4.61
CA ARG A 183 -9.63 26.88 -4.89
C ARG A 183 -9.01 26.75 -6.27
N GLN A 184 -9.60 27.40 -7.28
CA GLN A 184 -9.05 27.42 -8.63
C GLN A 184 -7.70 28.13 -8.66
N ASP A 185 -7.56 29.27 -7.98
CA ASP A 185 -6.30 30.00 -7.88
C ASP A 185 -5.21 29.17 -7.20
N THR A 186 -5.52 28.54 -6.07
CA THR A 186 -4.61 27.62 -5.36
C THR A 186 -4.16 26.45 -6.25
N ARG A 187 -5.07 25.86 -7.04
CA ARG A 187 -4.72 24.78 -7.98
C ARG A 187 -3.78 25.26 -9.07
N GLU A 188 -4.06 26.42 -9.68
CA GLU A 188 -3.21 27.00 -10.72
C GLU A 188 -1.82 27.33 -10.18
N ILE A 189 -1.73 27.92 -8.97
CA ILE A 189 -0.47 28.17 -8.27
C ILE A 189 0.31 26.86 -8.05
N MET A 190 -0.33 25.83 -7.50
CA MET A 190 0.31 24.53 -7.25
C MET A 190 0.79 23.85 -8.53
N ALA A 191 -0.01 23.90 -9.60
CA ALA A 191 0.35 23.35 -10.89
C ALA A 191 1.56 24.08 -11.48
N PHE A 192 1.59 25.41 -11.40
CA PHE A 192 2.70 26.22 -11.87
C PHE A 192 3.99 25.95 -11.10
N LEU A 193 3.92 25.89 -9.76
CA LEU A 193 5.07 25.59 -8.91
C LEU A 193 5.64 24.19 -9.18
N LYS A 194 4.80 23.15 -9.30
CA LYS A 194 5.26 21.76 -9.45
C LYS A 194 5.67 21.36 -10.87
N LYS A 195 5.28 22.12 -11.90
CA LYS A 195 5.49 21.75 -13.31
C LYS A 195 6.97 21.44 -13.60
N GLY A 196 7.27 20.20 -13.98
CA GLY A 196 8.64 19.79 -14.33
C GLY A 196 9.63 19.68 -13.17
N LEU A 197 9.17 19.75 -11.91
CA LEU A 197 10.02 19.63 -10.71
C LEU A 197 9.71 18.32 -9.95
N PRO A 198 10.15 17.16 -10.45
CA PRO A 198 9.78 15.86 -9.89
C PRO A 198 10.45 15.54 -8.56
N HIS A 199 11.38 16.35 -8.03
CA HIS A 199 11.96 16.15 -6.69
C HIS A 199 11.53 17.23 -5.69
N LEU A 200 10.57 18.09 -6.07
CA LEU A 200 10.01 19.08 -5.17
C LEU A 200 8.86 18.47 -4.37
N SER A 201 8.94 18.59 -3.04
CA SER A 201 7.85 18.30 -2.12
C SER A 201 7.28 19.64 -1.63
N LEU A 202 5.97 19.85 -1.82
CA LEU A 202 5.26 21.02 -1.31
C LEU A 202 4.27 20.58 -0.25
N MET A 203 4.43 21.13 0.95
CA MET A 203 3.62 20.83 2.13
C MET A 203 2.95 22.12 2.64
N ASN A 204 1.75 21.99 3.20
CA ASN A 204 1.05 23.13 3.81
C ASN A 204 1.39 23.30 5.30
N ASP A 205 2.15 22.36 5.88
CA ASP A 205 2.53 22.35 7.29
C ASP A 205 3.61 23.41 7.56
N ASP A 206 3.43 24.24 8.58
CA ASP A 206 4.39 25.28 8.93
C ASP A 206 5.62 24.65 9.64
N PRO A 207 6.86 24.86 9.15
CA PRO A 207 8.07 24.37 9.80
C PRO A 207 8.25 24.84 11.25
N MET A 208 7.68 25.99 11.62
CA MET A 208 7.65 26.51 12.98
C MET A 208 6.79 25.61 13.88
N ASP A 209 5.60 25.24 13.42
CA ASP A 209 4.70 24.31 14.11
C ASP A 209 5.32 22.91 14.16
N LEU A 210 6.01 22.51 13.09
CA LEU A 210 6.78 21.27 13.05
C LEU A 210 8.06 21.31 13.89
N GLY A 211 8.45 22.44 14.50
CA GLY A 211 9.69 22.56 15.28
C GLY A 211 10.96 22.21 14.50
N THR A 212 10.92 22.31 13.17
CA THR A 212 12.05 21.95 12.30
C THR A 212 12.84 23.17 11.85
N PRO A 213 14.19 23.08 11.74
CA PRO A 213 14.98 24.14 11.14
C PRO A 213 14.50 24.45 9.73
N TYR A 214 14.36 25.73 9.42
CA TYR A 214 13.91 26.18 8.11
C TYR A 214 14.67 27.43 7.64
N ARG A 215 14.67 27.67 6.33
CA ARG A 215 15.18 28.88 5.71
C ARG A 215 14.12 29.49 4.82
N TRP A 216 13.90 30.78 4.94
CA TRP A 216 12.98 31.49 4.06
C TRP A 216 13.47 31.49 2.60
N LEU A 217 12.58 31.18 1.66
CA LEU A 217 12.84 31.31 0.23
C LEU A 217 12.16 32.56 -0.35
N VAL A 218 10.90 32.78 0.05
CA VAL A 218 10.08 33.94 -0.33
C VAL A 218 9.17 34.29 0.84
N ASN A 219 9.09 35.57 1.17
CA ASN A 219 8.14 36.11 2.13
C ASN A 219 7.41 37.30 1.49
N HIS A 220 6.18 37.56 1.95
CA HIS A 220 5.35 38.62 1.40
C HIS A 220 4.48 39.21 2.51
N GLU A 221 4.45 40.53 2.61
CA GLU A 221 3.70 41.26 3.63
C GLU A 221 2.27 41.50 3.12
N VAL A 222 1.26 41.01 3.85
CA VAL A 222 -0.15 41.03 3.40
C VAL A 222 -0.73 42.44 3.32
N LYS A 223 -0.49 43.27 4.35
CA LYS A 223 -1.08 44.62 4.44
C LYS A 223 -0.60 45.55 3.32
N PRO A 224 0.72 45.74 3.12
CA PRO A 224 1.22 46.56 2.03
C PRO A 224 1.31 45.83 0.67
N ASP A 225 0.87 44.56 0.58
CA ASP A 225 0.97 43.69 -0.61
C ASP A 225 2.34 43.77 -1.31
N ARG A 226 3.44 43.65 -0.54
CA ARG A 226 4.80 43.78 -1.06
C ARG A 226 5.70 42.61 -0.66
N PRO A 227 6.69 42.25 -1.49
CA PRO A 227 7.70 41.27 -1.11
C PRO A 227 8.52 41.78 0.07
N VAL A 228 8.93 40.86 0.93
CA VAL A 228 9.82 41.13 2.08
C VAL A 228 11.16 40.45 1.81
N ASP A 229 12.25 41.18 2.07
CA ASP A 229 13.58 40.57 2.02
C ASP A 229 13.70 39.50 3.09
N VAL A 230 14.13 38.32 2.65
CA VAL A 230 14.24 37.14 3.50
C VAL A 230 15.68 36.92 3.95
N PRO A 231 15.92 36.66 5.26
CA PRO A 231 17.24 36.29 5.74
C PRO A 231 17.74 35.01 5.07
N ARG A 232 19.06 34.92 4.87
CA ARG A 232 19.70 33.68 4.37
C ARG A 232 19.95 32.65 5.48
N ASP A 233 19.84 33.08 6.73
CA ASP A 233 20.12 32.26 7.89
C ASP A 233 19.04 31.19 8.11
N ILE A 234 19.46 30.09 8.74
CA ILE A 234 18.56 29.01 9.14
C ILE A 234 17.90 29.43 10.46
N VAL A 235 16.59 29.56 10.44
CA VAL A 235 15.77 29.73 11.64
C VAL A 235 15.61 28.38 12.32
N ARG A 236 15.91 28.31 13.61
CA ARG A 236 15.69 27.13 14.44
C ARG A 236 14.55 27.45 15.41
N PRO A 237 13.36 26.84 15.26
CA PRO A 237 12.27 27.02 16.19
C PRO A 237 12.70 26.66 17.62
N ASN A 238 12.32 27.48 18.60
CA ASN A 238 12.53 27.20 20.04
C ASN A 238 11.40 26.34 20.65
N ALA A 239 10.37 26.03 19.87
CA ALA A 239 9.26 25.20 20.29
C ALA A 239 9.53 23.72 19.94
N PRO A 240 9.19 22.76 20.83
CA PRO A 240 9.24 21.34 20.49
C PRO A 240 8.35 21.07 19.28
N SER A 241 8.75 20.14 18.40
CA SER A 241 7.98 19.80 17.20
C SER A 241 6.54 19.40 17.55
N ILE A 242 5.53 19.68 16.71
CA ILE A 242 4.22 18.99 16.83
C ILE A 242 4.39 17.46 16.92
N LEU A 243 5.43 16.90 16.28
CA LEU A 243 5.78 15.48 16.40
C LEU A 243 6.19 15.08 17.83
N ASP A 244 6.74 16.02 18.60
CA ASP A 244 7.13 15.86 20.00
C ASP A 244 6.01 16.32 20.98
N GLN A 245 5.07 17.17 20.53
CA GLN A 245 3.98 17.71 21.35
C GLN A 245 2.80 16.74 21.52
N HIS A 246 2.67 15.73 20.66
CA HIS A 246 1.74 14.64 20.90
C HIS A 246 2.45 13.57 21.74
N PRO A 247 2.18 13.49 23.06
CA PRO A 247 2.75 12.42 23.87
C PRO A 247 2.33 11.10 23.22
N ARG A 248 3.32 10.27 22.90
CA ARG A 248 3.07 8.93 22.35
C ARG A 248 2.05 8.25 23.25
N LYS A 249 0.93 7.84 22.67
CA LYS A 249 -0.06 7.07 23.43
C LYS A 249 0.65 5.84 24.00
N PRO A 250 0.43 5.51 25.29
CA PRO A 250 1.00 4.31 25.86
C PRO A 250 0.56 3.12 25.01
N LEU A 251 1.51 2.28 24.63
CA LEU A 251 1.22 1.07 23.87
C LEU A 251 0.42 0.12 24.76
N PRO A 252 -0.67 -0.48 24.26
CA PRO A 252 -1.36 -1.53 24.99
C PRO A 252 -0.38 -2.66 25.32
N PRO A 253 -0.43 -3.21 26.55
CA PRO A 253 0.45 -4.30 26.95
C PRO A 253 0.21 -5.56 26.12
N ILE A 254 -1.02 -5.73 25.61
CA ILE A 254 -1.46 -6.85 24.79
C ILE A 254 -2.24 -6.30 23.60
N THR A 255 -1.85 -6.70 22.40
CA THR A 255 -2.50 -6.34 21.12
C THR A 255 -2.98 -7.56 20.34
N LEU A 256 -2.81 -8.75 20.91
CA LEU A 256 -3.21 -10.04 20.35
C LEU A 256 -3.90 -10.88 21.42
N ILE A 257 -5.17 -11.23 21.19
CA ILE A 257 -5.99 -12.06 22.09
C ILE A 257 -6.78 -13.04 21.23
N GLU A 258 -6.61 -14.34 21.47
CA GLU A 258 -7.38 -15.37 20.78
C GLU A 258 -8.89 -15.18 21.04
N ALA A 259 -9.68 -15.25 19.96
CA ALA A 259 -11.13 -15.14 20.02
C ALA A 259 -11.75 -16.29 20.82
N ARG A 260 -12.90 -16.00 21.46
CA ARG A 260 -13.70 -16.99 22.18
C ARG A 260 -14.47 -17.88 21.21
N HIS A 261 -14.70 -19.11 21.65
CA HIS A 261 -15.42 -20.20 20.96
C HIS A 261 -14.55 -21.01 19.99
N ARG A 262 -14.80 -22.33 19.99
CA ARG A 262 -13.85 -23.36 19.54
C ARG A 262 -13.31 -23.12 18.13
N ALA A 263 -11.99 -22.84 18.07
CA ALA A 263 -11.15 -23.27 16.97
C ALA A 263 -11.42 -24.76 16.68
N VAL A 264 -11.60 -25.11 15.41
CA VAL A 264 -11.75 -26.51 15.01
C VAL A 264 -10.37 -27.14 14.82
N SER A 265 -10.23 -28.42 15.16
CA SER A 265 -9.00 -29.16 14.88
C SER A 265 -8.74 -29.22 13.38
N ALA A 266 -7.48 -29.39 12.99
CA ALA A 266 -7.07 -29.37 11.59
C ALA A 266 -7.85 -30.34 10.70
N LYS A 267 -8.21 -31.52 11.23
CA LYS A 267 -8.89 -32.61 10.51
C LYS A 267 -10.42 -32.61 10.67
N THR A 268 -10.98 -31.74 11.51
CA THR A 268 -12.43 -31.68 11.73
C THR A 268 -13.12 -31.16 10.47
N LYS A 269 -13.99 -31.98 9.87
CA LYS A 269 -14.81 -31.58 8.71
C LYS A 269 -16.02 -30.76 9.15
N VAL A 270 -16.16 -29.55 8.63
CA VAL A 270 -17.25 -28.61 8.88
C VAL A 270 -18.08 -28.47 7.60
N ALA A 271 -19.40 -28.33 7.75
CA ALA A 271 -20.28 -28.06 6.62
C ALA A 271 -19.94 -26.69 5.98
N ILE A 272 -19.94 -26.65 4.65
CA ILE A 272 -19.58 -25.45 3.89
C ILE A 272 -20.76 -24.81 3.16
N ASP A 273 -21.98 -25.24 3.47
CA ASP A 273 -23.20 -24.61 2.95
C ASP A 273 -23.17 -23.11 3.27
N ASP A 274 -23.37 -22.29 2.24
CA ASP A 274 -23.31 -20.82 2.28
C ASP A 274 -21.96 -20.21 2.71
N LEU A 275 -20.86 -20.98 2.65
CA LEU A 275 -19.52 -20.45 2.91
C LEU A 275 -18.81 -20.08 1.62
N HIS A 276 -18.10 -18.95 1.66
CA HIS A 276 -17.09 -18.60 0.69
C HIS A 276 -15.76 -18.42 1.40
N ILE A 277 -14.77 -19.24 1.03
CA ILE A 277 -13.39 -19.15 1.52
C ILE A 277 -12.49 -19.01 0.30
N GLY A 278 -12.04 -17.79 0.05
CA GLY A 278 -11.12 -17.46 -1.04
C GLY A 278 -9.66 -17.44 -0.60
N LEU A 279 -8.74 -17.40 -1.56
CA LEU A 279 -7.30 -17.21 -1.31
C LEU A 279 -7.05 -15.87 -0.59
N GLU A 280 -7.80 -14.84 -0.95
CA GLU A 280 -7.65 -13.47 -0.50
C GLU A 280 -8.07 -13.23 0.96
N ILE A 281 -8.87 -14.13 1.55
CA ILE A 281 -9.45 -13.93 2.88
C ILE A 281 -8.60 -14.54 4.01
N ALA A 282 -7.53 -15.28 3.71
CA ALA A 282 -6.74 -15.98 4.73
C ALA A 282 -6.25 -15.04 5.84
N ALA A 283 -5.69 -13.89 5.45
CA ALA A 283 -5.21 -12.87 6.39
C ALA A 283 -6.35 -12.21 7.20
N ALA A 284 -7.52 -12.02 6.59
CA ALA A 284 -8.68 -11.44 7.25
C ALA A 284 -9.25 -12.37 8.33
N LEU A 285 -9.20 -13.69 8.10
CA LEU A 285 -9.64 -14.67 9.08
C LEU A 285 -8.68 -14.74 10.29
N GLU A 286 -7.38 -14.59 10.06
CA GLU A 286 -6.39 -14.46 11.15
C GLU A 286 -6.66 -13.21 11.98
N GLU A 287 -6.88 -12.07 11.34
CA GLU A 287 -7.21 -10.84 12.05
C GLU A 287 -8.45 -11.00 12.94
N GLN A 288 -9.53 -11.59 12.42
CA GLN A 288 -10.73 -11.81 13.22
C GLN A 288 -10.54 -12.79 14.38
N MET A 289 -9.60 -13.73 14.25
CA MET A 289 -9.25 -14.69 15.29
C MET A 289 -8.39 -14.07 16.40
N TRP A 290 -7.48 -13.15 16.05
CA TRP A 290 -6.43 -12.70 16.96
C TRP A 290 -6.53 -11.25 17.40
N SER A 291 -7.26 -10.40 16.66
CA SER A 291 -7.44 -9.00 17.04
C SER A 291 -8.42 -8.89 18.22
N PRO A 292 -8.02 -8.23 19.31
CA PRO A 292 -8.90 -8.01 20.44
C PRO A 292 -10.02 -7.02 20.08
N LYS A 293 -11.18 -7.19 20.71
CA LYS A 293 -12.24 -6.21 20.70
C LYS A 293 -11.97 -5.14 21.77
N VAL A 294 -12.05 -3.87 21.39
CA VAL A 294 -11.91 -2.73 22.30
C VAL A 294 -13.30 -2.33 22.81
N THR A 295 -13.50 -2.43 24.12
CA THR A 295 -14.76 -2.00 24.76
C THR A 295 -14.87 -0.48 24.80
N ARG A 296 -16.06 0.06 25.09
CA ARG A 296 -16.25 1.51 25.30
C ARG A 296 -15.41 2.09 26.45
N LYS A 297 -14.93 1.24 27.37
CA LYS A 297 -14.05 1.64 28.48
C LYS A 297 -12.57 1.63 28.09
N GLY A 298 -12.25 1.19 26.86
CA GLY A 298 -10.88 1.03 26.39
C GLY A 298 -10.27 -0.34 26.72
N ASP A 299 -11.00 -1.23 27.38
CA ASP A 299 -10.50 -2.57 27.72
C ASP A 299 -10.40 -3.46 26.48
N PHE A 300 -9.32 -4.25 26.40
CA PHE A 300 -9.07 -5.21 25.33
C PHE A 300 -9.60 -6.57 25.77
N ILE A 301 -10.59 -7.09 25.06
CA ILE A 301 -11.21 -8.38 25.33
C ILE A 301 -11.15 -9.29 24.12
N ALA A 302 -11.19 -10.61 24.35
CA ALA A 302 -11.30 -11.58 23.28
C ALA A 302 -12.55 -11.34 22.42
N ASN A 303 -12.39 -11.41 21.10
CA ASN A 303 -13.50 -11.32 20.16
C ASN A 303 -14.48 -12.50 20.32
N ASP A 304 -15.77 -12.31 20.04
CA ASP A 304 -16.76 -13.40 20.01
C ASP A 304 -17.08 -13.74 18.55
N ILE A 305 -16.59 -14.91 18.11
CA ILE A 305 -16.69 -15.35 16.71
C ILE A 305 -17.79 -16.40 16.50
N ARG A 306 -18.77 -16.51 17.42
CA ARG A 306 -19.82 -17.54 17.33
C ARG A 306 -20.66 -17.45 16.05
N SER A 307 -20.95 -16.23 15.59
CA SER A 307 -21.67 -15.96 14.34
C SER A 307 -20.78 -16.11 13.09
N GLU A 308 -19.47 -16.03 13.25
CA GLU A 308 -18.51 -16.00 12.15
C GLU A 308 -18.06 -17.41 11.76
N LYS A 309 -18.91 -18.11 11.00
CA LYS A 309 -18.68 -19.51 10.58
C LYS A 309 -17.30 -19.74 9.94
N ARG A 310 -16.79 -18.76 9.19
CA ARG A 310 -15.52 -18.85 8.44
C ARG A 310 -14.28 -18.74 9.34
N VAL A 311 -14.35 -17.96 10.42
CA VAL A 311 -13.20 -17.72 11.31
C VAL A 311 -12.72 -18.99 11.99
N LYS A 312 -13.61 -19.99 12.12
CA LYS A 312 -13.24 -21.34 12.56
C LYS A 312 -12.07 -21.92 11.77
N PHE A 313 -11.89 -21.54 10.50
CA PHE A 313 -10.82 -22.00 9.65
C PHE A 313 -9.51 -21.21 9.78
N ALA A 314 -9.46 -20.09 10.51
CA ALA A 314 -8.23 -19.30 10.71
C ALA A 314 -7.02 -20.20 11.09
N GLY A 315 -5.84 -19.87 10.57
CA GLY A 315 -4.64 -20.71 10.69
C GLY A 315 -4.50 -21.78 9.63
N PHE A 316 -5.49 -22.01 8.75
CA PHE A 316 -5.40 -23.11 7.76
C PHE A 316 -4.18 -22.97 6.86
N GLN A 317 -3.84 -21.75 6.44
CA GLN A 317 -2.71 -21.48 5.55
C GLN A 317 -1.37 -21.83 6.19
N HIS A 318 -1.28 -21.96 7.51
CA HIS A 318 -0.03 -22.32 8.18
C HIS A 318 0.17 -23.84 8.33
N LEU A 319 -0.84 -24.65 7.99
CA LEU A 319 -0.76 -26.12 8.09
C LEU A 319 0.05 -26.76 6.95
N CYS A 320 0.08 -26.14 5.77
CA CYS A 320 0.93 -26.53 4.65
C CYS A 320 2.03 -25.48 4.49
N PRO A 321 3.30 -25.79 4.85
CA PRO A 321 4.38 -24.79 4.82
C PRO A 321 4.97 -24.56 3.42
N ILE A 322 4.64 -25.39 2.43
CA ILE A 322 5.25 -25.38 1.09
C ILE A 322 5.21 -24.00 0.44
N TRP A 323 4.09 -23.27 0.55
CA TRP A 323 3.95 -21.96 -0.09
C TRP A 323 4.84 -20.85 0.51
N LYS A 324 5.46 -21.10 1.67
CA LYS A 324 6.42 -20.19 2.30
C LYS A 324 7.88 -20.48 1.90
N GLN A 325 8.12 -21.59 1.22
CA GLN A 325 9.47 -21.97 0.80
C GLN A 325 9.92 -21.16 -0.42
N GLU A 326 11.24 -20.97 -0.56
CA GLU A 326 11.86 -20.28 -1.70
C GLU A 326 11.94 -21.17 -2.95
N LEU A 327 10.79 -21.65 -3.42
CA LEU A 327 10.67 -22.51 -4.61
C LEU A 327 10.19 -21.70 -5.82
N GLY A 328 10.48 -22.16 -7.04
CA GLY A 328 9.79 -21.69 -8.25
C GLY A 328 8.32 -22.13 -8.27
N GLY A 329 7.47 -21.47 -9.06
CA GLY A 329 6.03 -21.77 -9.07
C GLY A 329 5.70 -23.21 -9.46
N VAL A 330 6.45 -23.82 -10.40
CA VAL A 330 6.26 -25.21 -10.82
C VAL A 330 6.68 -26.18 -9.71
N ALA A 331 7.88 -25.99 -9.16
CA ALA A 331 8.37 -26.80 -8.04
C ALA A 331 7.42 -26.73 -6.83
N MET A 332 6.99 -25.51 -6.46
CA MET A 332 6.02 -25.29 -5.39
C MET A 332 4.70 -26.02 -5.65
N LEU A 333 4.21 -26.04 -6.89
CA LEU A 333 2.96 -26.74 -7.22
C LEU A 333 3.13 -28.25 -7.07
N LYS A 334 4.24 -28.83 -7.53
CA LYS A 334 4.52 -30.26 -7.38
C LYS A 334 4.59 -30.66 -5.92
N GLU A 335 5.40 -29.96 -5.13
CA GLU A 335 5.52 -30.24 -3.69
C GLU A 335 4.21 -30.03 -2.93
N ALA A 336 3.40 -29.03 -3.32
CA ALA A 336 2.08 -28.83 -2.73
C ALA A 336 1.13 -29.99 -3.05
N LEU A 337 1.20 -30.55 -4.27
CA LEU A 337 0.42 -31.73 -4.65
C LEU A 337 0.90 -32.99 -3.93
N ASP A 338 2.22 -33.21 -3.82
CA ASP A 338 2.78 -34.32 -3.05
C ASP A 338 2.34 -34.26 -1.58
N TRP A 339 2.37 -33.06 -0.99
CA TRP A 339 1.86 -32.83 0.36
C TRP A 339 0.35 -33.13 0.45
N CYS A 340 -0.42 -32.75 -0.58
CA CYS A 340 -1.85 -33.05 -0.64
C CYS A 340 -2.14 -34.55 -0.68
N ASP A 341 -1.33 -35.31 -1.43
CA ASP A 341 -1.41 -36.77 -1.55
C ASP A 341 -1.14 -37.44 -0.21
N GLU A 342 -0.03 -37.06 0.45
CA GLU A 342 0.39 -37.56 1.77
C GLU A 342 -0.71 -37.35 2.82
N HIS A 343 -1.29 -36.14 2.84
CA HIS A 343 -2.28 -35.73 3.83
C HIS A 343 -3.71 -36.12 3.45
N LYS A 344 -3.90 -36.77 2.30
CA LYS A 344 -5.19 -37.24 1.78
C LYS A 344 -6.25 -36.14 1.66
N VAL A 345 -5.82 -34.93 1.28
CA VAL A 345 -6.72 -33.78 1.10
C VAL A 345 -7.34 -33.80 -0.28
N TRP A 346 -8.50 -33.16 -0.46
CA TRP A 346 -9.30 -33.27 -1.69
C TRP A 346 -8.60 -32.87 -2.98
N VAL A 347 -7.63 -31.96 -2.92
CA VAL A 347 -6.94 -31.41 -4.10
C VAL A 347 -6.15 -32.47 -4.86
N ARG A 348 -5.73 -33.55 -4.17
CA ARG A 348 -5.06 -34.71 -4.78
C ARG A 348 -5.89 -35.41 -5.85
N ASP A 349 -7.22 -35.29 -5.75
CA ASP A 349 -8.14 -35.98 -6.64
C ASP A 349 -8.28 -35.20 -7.98
N LEU A 350 -7.67 -34.01 -8.09
CA LEU A 350 -7.67 -33.19 -9.31
C LEU A 350 -6.62 -33.69 -10.30
N PHE A 351 -7.00 -33.72 -11.58
CA PHE A 351 -6.05 -34.01 -12.65
C PHE A 351 -4.98 -32.90 -12.71
N PRO A 352 -3.68 -33.21 -12.75
CA PRO A 352 -2.60 -32.23 -12.68
C PRO A 352 -2.36 -31.50 -14.02
N ARG A 353 -3.45 -30.99 -14.61
CA ARG A 353 -3.48 -30.12 -15.79
C ARG A 353 -3.70 -28.69 -15.33
N VAL A 354 -2.77 -27.83 -15.72
CA VAL A 354 -2.85 -26.39 -15.47
C VAL A 354 -3.28 -25.70 -16.75
N SER A 355 -4.39 -24.98 -16.70
CA SER A 355 -4.84 -24.13 -17.81
C SER A 355 -4.65 -22.67 -17.44
N ILE A 356 -4.01 -21.92 -18.32
CA ILE A 356 -3.79 -20.48 -18.20
C ILE A 356 -4.58 -19.80 -19.31
N GLN A 357 -5.44 -18.87 -18.95
CA GLN A 357 -6.19 -18.03 -19.89
C GLN A 357 -5.93 -16.57 -19.56
N ARG A 358 -5.55 -15.79 -20.56
CA ARG A 358 -5.38 -14.34 -20.43
C ARG A 358 -6.21 -13.62 -21.49
N SER A 359 -7.13 -12.78 -21.04
CA SER A 359 -7.88 -11.83 -21.86
C SER A 359 -7.77 -10.40 -21.29
N ASP A 360 -8.47 -9.43 -21.87
CA ASP A 360 -8.59 -8.06 -21.37
C ASP A 360 -9.41 -7.95 -20.08
N ARG A 361 -10.40 -8.84 -19.94
CA ARG A 361 -11.36 -8.83 -18.84
C ARG A 361 -11.05 -9.83 -17.75
N MET A 362 -10.43 -10.97 -18.09
CA MET A 362 -10.17 -12.04 -17.13
C MET A 362 -8.82 -12.71 -17.37
N HIS A 363 -8.08 -12.87 -16.28
CA HIS A 363 -6.83 -13.60 -16.22
C HIS A 363 -7.10 -14.77 -15.28
N VAL A 364 -7.14 -15.99 -15.81
CA VAL A 364 -7.56 -17.16 -15.05
C VAL A 364 -6.47 -18.21 -15.11
N ILE A 365 -6.13 -18.77 -13.97
CA ILE A 365 -5.33 -20.00 -13.88
C ILE A 365 -6.11 -21.06 -13.13
N ARG A 366 -6.02 -22.30 -13.63
CA ARG A 366 -6.87 -23.41 -13.22
C ARG A 366 -6.03 -24.65 -12.97
N LEU A 367 -6.46 -25.48 -12.03
CA LEU A 367 -5.99 -26.85 -11.86
C LEU A 367 -7.17 -27.80 -11.95
N GLY A 368 -7.05 -28.83 -12.79
CA GLY A 368 -8.04 -29.89 -12.96
C GLY A 368 -8.55 -30.03 -14.39
N LEU A 369 -9.60 -30.82 -14.56
CA LEU A 369 -10.31 -31.03 -15.83
C LEU A 369 -11.82 -31.09 -15.57
N GLY A 370 -12.63 -30.49 -16.45
CA GLY A 370 -14.09 -30.59 -16.37
C GLY A 370 -14.68 -29.95 -15.11
N ASP A 371 -15.55 -30.69 -14.41
CA ASP A 371 -16.31 -30.22 -13.24
C ASP A 371 -15.47 -30.08 -11.95
N ASP A 372 -14.32 -30.75 -11.92
CA ASP A 372 -13.35 -30.72 -10.83
C ASP A 372 -12.28 -29.68 -11.08
N LEU A 373 -12.59 -28.42 -10.76
CA LEU A 373 -11.66 -27.31 -10.98
C LEU A 373 -11.58 -26.35 -9.80
N ILE A 374 -10.35 -26.15 -9.32
CA ILE A 374 -9.99 -24.92 -8.63
C ILE A 374 -9.57 -23.92 -9.71
N TYR A 375 -10.12 -22.71 -9.64
CA TYR A 375 -9.70 -21.61 -10.50
C TYR A 375 -9.47 -20.35 -9.70
N PHE A 376 -8.48 -19.59 -10.15
CA PHE A 376 -8.12 -18.32 -9.57
C PHE A 376 -8.10 -17.26 -10.66
N ASN A 377 -8.75 -16.14 -10.36
CA ASN A 377 -8.62 -14.91 -11.13
C ASN A 377 -7.37 -14.18 -10.65
N ILE A 378 -6.43 -13.93 -11.56
CA ILE A 378 -5.17 -13.23 -11.27
C ILE A 378 -5.32 -11.76 -11.69
N GLY A 379 -5.73 -10.90 -10.76
CA GLY A 379 -5.78 -9.46 -10.99
C GLY A 379 -4.40 -8.80 -10.89
N GLY A 380 -4.26 -7.58 -11.40
CA GLY A 380 -3.00 -6.83 -11.32
C GLY A 380 -2.54 -6.46 -9.89
N LYS A 381 -3.39 -6.64 -8.87
CA LYS A 381 -3.09 -6.35 -7.45
C LYS A 381 -3.44 -7.48 -6.47
N SER A 382 -4.19 -8.49 -6.90
CA SER A 382 -4.63 -9.57 -6.02
C SER A 382 -5.06 -10.79 -6.83
N THR A 383 -4.85 -11.96 -6.22
CA THR A 383 -5.37 -13.24 -6.71
C THR A 383 -6.61 -13.60 -5.92
N THR A 384 -7.72 -13.87 -6.61
CA THR A 384 -9.00 -14.23 -5.99
C THR A 384 -9.49 -15.57 -6.51
N GLY A 385 -10.10 -16.38 -5.65
CA GLY A 385 -10.65 -17.66 -6.08
C GLY A 385 -10.99 -18.58 -4.92
N SER A 386 -12.02 -19.40 -5.11
CA SER A 386 -12.53 -20.30 -4.07
C SER A 386 -11.54 -21.42 -3.78
N LEU A 387 -11.25 -21.63 -2.49
CA LEU A 387 -10.53 -22.79 -1.96
C LEU A 387 -11.46 -23.96 -1.65
N LEU A 388 -12.78 -23.74 -1.77
CA LEU A 388 -13.78 -24.76 -1.50
C LEU A 388 -14.01 -25.64 -2.74
N PRO A 389 -14.12 -26.97 -2.56
CA PRO A 389 -14.48 -27.90 -3.62
C PRO A 389 -15.93 -27.67 -4.08
N ARG A 390 -16.20 -27.88 -5.37
CA ARG A 390 -17.56 -27.75 -5.94
C ARG A 390 -18.48 -28.92 -5.61
N ASN A 391 -17.90 -30.09 -5.40
CA ASN A 391 -18.56 -31.39 -5.30
C ASN A 391 -18.50 -32.00 -3.88
N ARG A 392 -18.15 -31.21 -2.86
CA ARG A 392 -18.20 -31.64 -1.46
C ARG A 392 -18.99 -30.65 -0.63
N THR A 393 -19.69 -31.16 0.38
CA THR A 393 -20.49 -30.34 1.31
C THR A 393 -19.76 -30.06 2.63
N ARG A 394 -18.57 -30.65 2.83
CA ARG A 394 -17.78 -30.50 4.05
C ARG A 394 -16.28 -30.42 3.77
N VAL A 395 -15.59 -29.52 4.47
CA VAL A 395 -14.13 -29.37 4.40
C VAL A 395 -13.52 -29.23 5.79
N SER A 396 -12.25 -29.56 5.91
CA SER A 396 -11.42 -29.35 7.10
C SER A 396 -10.39 -28.23 6.89
N LYS A 397 -9.67 -27.81 7.94
CA LYS A 397 -8.59 -26.82 7.75
C LYS A 397 -7.47 -27.39 6.88
N ILE A 398 -7.15 -28.67 7.04
CA ILE A 398 -6.09 -29.30 6.25
C ILE A 398 -6.46 -29.37 4.75
N ASP A 399 -7.76 -29.54 4.44
CA ASP A 399 -8.27 -29.43 3.06
C ASP A 399 -8.03 -28.03 2.46
N LEU A 400 -8.30 -26.98 3.24
CA LEU A 400 -8.07 -25.60 2.82
C LEU A 400 -6.58 -25.27 2.71
N ALA A 401 -5.74 -25.85 3.57
CA ALA A 401 -4.30 -25.66 3.55
C ALA A 401 -3.67 -26.13 2.22
N GLY A 402 -4.07 -27.32 1.76
CA GLY A 402 -3.63 -27.85 0.47
C GLY A 402 -4.10 -26.98 -0.70
N ALA A 403 -5.38 -26.61 -0.72
CA ALA A 403 -5.93 -25.73 -1.75
C ALA A 403 -5.26 -24.35 -1.77
N TYR A 404 -4.92 -23.81 -0.60
CA TYR A 404 -4.20 -22.54 -0.48
C TYR A 404 -2.79 -22.63 -1.06
N ALA A 405 -2.03 -23.67 -0.70
CA ALA A 405 -0.68 -23.87 -1.21
C ALA A 405 -0.67 -24.01 -2.74
N VAL A 406 -1.61 -24.78 -3.29
CA VAL A 406 -1.82 -24.90 -4.74
C VAL A 406 -2.18 -23.54 -5.36
N GLY A 407 -3.09 -22.78 -4.76
CA GLY A 407 -3.47 -21.46 -5.27
C GLY A 407 -2.31 -20.46 -5.29
N ARG A 408 -1.46 -20.46 -4.24
CA ARG A 408 -0.23 -19.66 -4.20
C ARG A 408 0.76 -20.09 -5.28
N ALA A 409 0.95 -21.39 -5.49
CA ALA A 409 1.83 -21.92 -6.51
C ALA A 409 1.39 -21.54 -7.93
N LEU A 410 0.09 -21.66 -8.23
CA LEU A 410 -0.49 -21.25 -9.51
C LEU A 410 -0.32 -19.74 -9.75
N SER A 411 -0.62 -18.91 -8.76
CA SER A 411 -0.39 -17.45 -8.85
C SER A 411 1.07 -17.14 -9.18
N LYS A 412 2.00 -17.82 -8.51
CA LYS A 412 3.43 -17.65 -8.73
C LYS A 412 3.88 -18.11 -10.11
N MET A 413 3.38 -19.25 -10.61
CA MET A 413 3.61 -19.70 -11.99
C MET A 413 3.16 -18.64 -13.02
N TYR A 414 1.99 -18.04 -12.81
CA TYR A 414 1.45 -17.00 -13.68
C TYR A 414 2.37 -15.77 -13.74
N ASP A 415 2.87 -15.34 -12.58
CA ASP A 415 3.75 -14.19 -12.45
C ASP A 415 5.14 -14.45 -13.05
N GLU A 416 5.73 -15.60 -12.77
CA GLU A 416 7.06 -16.01 -13.26
C GLU A 416 7.08 -16.20 -14.78
N ALA A 417 6.02 -16.78 -15.35
CA ALA A 417 5.85 -16.89 -16.81
C ALA A 417 5.55 -15.54 -17.48
N ARG A 418 5.34 -14.47 -16.69
CA ARG A 418 5.00 -13.11 -17.13
C ARG A 418 3.77 -13.05 -18.02
N CYS A 419 2.78 -13.90 -17.72
CA CYS A 419 1.54 -14.04 -18.48
C CYS A 419 0.80 -12.71 -18.65
N ALA A 420 0.84 -11.81 -17.66
CA ALA A 420 0.22 -10.48 -17.74
C ALA A 420 0.77 -9.59 -18.88
N LYS A 421 1.96 -9.87 -19.39
CA LYS A 421 2.62 -9.12 -20.48
C LYS A 421 2.41 -9.75 -21.85
N MET A 422 1.72 -10.87 -21.94
CA MET A 422 1.37 -11.53 -23.20
C MET A 422 0.20 -10.80 -23.89
N PRO A 423 0.01 -10.97 -25.22
CA PRO A 423 -1.29 -10.75 -25.88
C PRO A 423 -2.35 -11.75 -25.37
N TRP A 424 -3.58 -11.72 -25.89
CA TRP A 424 -4.59 -12.69 -25.43
C TRP A 424 -4.16 -14.10 -25.82
N PHE A 425 -4.24 -15.02 -24.87
CA PHE A 425 -3.83 -16.40 -25.11
C PHE A 425 -4.52 -17.39 -24.18
N SER A 426 -4.58 -18.63 -24.62
CA SER A 426 -4.82 -19.80 -23.78
C SER A 426 -3.60 -20.73 -23.87
N ALA A 427 -3.25 -21.37 -22.76
CA ALA A 427 -2.20 -22.38 -22.74
C ALA A 427 -2.57 -23.49 -21.78
N GLU A 428 -2.24 -24.72 -22.16
CA GLU A 428 -2.45 -25.89 -21.34
C GLU A 428 -1.15 -26.62 -21.04
N ILE A 429 -0.96 -26.92 -19.76
CA ILE A 429 0.27 -27.49 -19.24
C ILE A 429 -0.06 -28.75 -18.47
N LEU A 430 0.51 -29.87 -18.91
CA LEU A 430 0.44 -31.15 -18.21
C LEU A 430 1.61 -31.23 -17.23
N LEU A 431 1.35 -30.88 -15.98
CA LEU A 431 2.36 -30.71 -14.93
C LEU A 431 3.28 -31.92 -14.71
N PRO A 432 2.81 -33.18 -14.76
CA PRO A 432 3.69 -34.35 -14.59
C PRO A 432 4.83 -34.43 -15.60
N LEU A 433 4.70 -33.78 -16.75
CA LEU A 433 5.70 -33.80 -17.82
C LEU A 433 6.63 -32.59 -17.81
N VAL A 434 6.36 -31.59 -16.95
CA VAL A 434 7.22 -30.41 -16.85
C VAL A 434 8.46 -30.78 -16.05
N GLU A 435 9.62 -30.84 -16.68
CA GLU A 435 10.88 -31.23 -16.01
C GLU A 435 11.61 -30.05 -15.34
N VAL A 436 11.23 -28.81 -15.66
CA VAL A 436 11.88 -27.59 -15.16
C VAL A 436 11.27 -27.09 -13.85
N GLU A 437 12.08 -26.44 -13.02
CA GLU A 437 11.65 -25.85 -11.73
C GLU A 437 10.72 -24.62 -11.88
N LYS A 438 10.71 -24.01 -13.07
CA LYS A 438 9.91 -22.84 -13.41
C LYS A 438 9.53 -22.83 -14.89
N LEU A 439 8.40 -22.22 -15.21
CA LEU A 439 8.00 -22.01 -16.60
C LEU A 439 8.92 -20.99 -17.30
N PRO A 440 9.12 -21.13 -18.63
CA PRO A 440 9.80 -20.09 -19.40
C PRO A 440 8.98 -18.79 -19.42
N GLU A 441 9.66 -17.65 -19.64
CA GLU A 441 8.97 -16.37 -19.85
C GLU A 441 8.20 -16.42 -21.18
N PHE A 442 6.87 -16.51 -21.13
CA PHE A 442 6.05 -16.60 -22.33
C PHE A 442 6.25 -15.44 -23.32
N PRO A 443 6.41 -14.17 -22.88
CA PRO A 443 6.69 -13.07 -23.80
C PRO A 443 8.01 -13.22 -24.54
N ARG A 444 8.98 -13.94 -23.97
CA ARG A 444 10.26 -14.23 -24.63
C ARG A 444 10.06 -15.29 -25.70
N LEU A 445 9.38 -16.40 -25.36
CA LEU A 445 9.03 -17.46 -26.33
C LEU A 445 8.26 -16.90 -27.53
N LEU A 446 7.28 -16.02 -27.28
CA LEU A 446 6.51 -15.40 -28.35
C LEU A 446 7.39 -14.57 -29.30
N LYS A 447 8.34 -13.80 -28.76
CA LYS A 447 9.25 -12.98 -29.56
C LYS A 447 10.19 -13.80 -30.45
N VAL A 448 10.57 -15.00 -30.00
CA VAL A 448 11.46 -15.90 -30.75
C VAL A 448 10.68 -16.86 -31.65
N GLY A 449 9.35 -16.82 -31.64
CA GLY A 449 8.50 -17.71 -32.44
C GLY A 449 8.34 -19.13 -31.85
N GLU A 450 8.78 -19.35 -30.62
CA GLU A 450 8.74 -20.64 -29.92
C GLU A 450 7.50 -20.79 -29.03
N PHE A 451 6.53 -19.87 -29.07
CA PHE A 451 5.31 -20.01 -28.28
C PHE A 451 4.24 -20.82 -29.04
N HIS A 452 4.46 -22.13 -29.14
CA HIS A 452 3.59 -23.09 -29.81
C HIS A 452 3.49 -24.41 -29.02
N GLU A 453 2.62 -25.33 -29.44
CA GLU A 453 2.49 -26.66 -28.84
C GLU A 453 3.85 -27.36 -28.71
N ASN A 454 4.11 -28.00 -27.57
CA ASN A 454 5.35 -28.74 -27.26
C ASN A 454 6.65 -27.90 -27.28
N ALA A 455 6.57 -26.57 -27.22
CA ALA A 455 7.75 -25.70 -27.11
C ALA A 455 8.62 -26.00 -25.87
N PHE A 456 8.00 -26.50 -24.81
CA PHE A 456 8.68 -27.13 -23.68
C PHE A 456 7.89 -28.36 -23.23
N CYS A 457 8.58 -29.28 -22.54
CA CYS A 457 7.97 -30.52 -22.08
C CYS A 457 6.77 -30.22 -21.16
N GLY A 458 5.60 -30.75 -21.52
CA GLY A 458 4.35 -30.53 -20.80
C GLY A 458 3.43 -29.46 -21.38
N LEU A 459 3.87 -28.58 -22.29
CA LEU A 459 2.96 -27.65 -22.98
C LEU A 459 2.16 -28.39 -24.07
N ARG A 460 0.85 -28.53 -23.88
CA ARG A 460 -0.03 -29.39 -24.71
C ARG A 460 -0.91 -28.63 -25.69
N GLU A 461 -1.19 -27.38 -25.43
CA GLU A 461 -2.03 -26.57 -26.29
C GLU A 461 -1.67 -25.10 -26.07
N VAL A 462 -1.66 -24.33 -27.16
CA VAL A 462 -1.48 -22.88 -27.15
C VAL A 462 -2.36 -22.28 -28.22
N GLU A 463 -3.22 -21.34 -27.83
CA GLU A 463 -3.94 -20.49 -28.77
C GLU A 463 -3.63 -19.02 -28.51
N LEU A 464 -3.36 -18.28 -29.57
CA LEU A 464 -3.21 -16.82 -29.55
C LEU A 464 -4.47 -16.21 -30.18
N TYR A 465 -5.01 -15.17 -29.54
CA TYR A 465 -6.23 -14.48 -29.99
C TYR A 465 -5.97 -13.04 -30.43
#